data_AF-A0A920MWS1-F1
#
_entry.id   AF-A0A920MWS1-F1
#
_cell.length_a   1.000
_cell.length_b   1.000
_cell.length_c   1.000
_cell.angle_alpha   90.00
_cell.angle_beta   90.00
_cell.angle_gamma   90.00
#
_symmetry.space_group_name_H-M   'P 1'
#
loop_
_entity.id
_entity.type
_entity.pdbx_description
1 polymer ?
#
loop_
_entity_poly.entity_id
_entity_poly.type
_entity_poly.pdbx_seq_one_letter_code
_entity_poly.pdbx_strand_id
1 'polypeptide(L)' 'MNHFVGILQSLFWVFTHPHVIWRRRRAVKRLRKVNDKQVLPWIYWGSVVFDYYIQRKKISSDIVNE' A
#
# COMPACT_ATOMS: atom_id res chain seq x y z
N MET A 1 -29.66 -15.73 -4.86
CA MET A 1 -29.92 -14.82 -3.72
C MET A 1 -28.80 -14.79 -2.67
N ASN A 2 -28.00 -15.85 -2.52
CA ASN A 2 -26.98 -15.94 -1.45
C ASN A 2 -25.80 -14.94 -1.59
N HIS A 3 -25.42 -14.55 -2.81
CA HIS A 3 -24.31 -13.61 -3.03
C HIS A 3 -24.60 -12.20 -2.51
N PHE A 4 -25.84 -11.73 -2.65
CA PHE A 4 -26.24 -10.40 -2.19
C PHE A 4 -26.25 -10.29 -0.66
N VAL A 5 -26.70 -11.35 0.00
CA VAL A 5 -26.65 -11.45 1.46
C VAL A 5 -25.22 -11.45 1.97
N GLY A 6 -24.28 -12.10 1.27
CA GLY A 6 -22.86 -12.06 1.63
C GLY A 6 -22.26 -10.66 1.52
N ILE A 7 -22.63 -9.88 0.51
CA ILE A 7 -22.20 -8.48 0.36
C ILE A 7 -22.72 -7.64 1.54
N LEU A 8 -24.01 -7.73 1.85
CA LEU A 8 -24.61 -7.03 2.98
C LEU A 8 -23.99 -7.44 4.32
N GLN A 9 -23.72 -8.74 4.54
CA GLN A 9 -23.05 -9.23 5.74
C GLN A 9 -21.63 -8.69 5.86
N SER A 10 -20.86 -8.64 4.77
CA SER A 10 -19.52 -8.05 4.78
C SER A 10 -19.53 -6.57 5.11
N LEU A 11 -20.47 -5.80 4.54
CA LEU A 11 -20.65 -4.38 4.85
C LEU A 11 -21.07 -4.19 6.32
N PHE A 12 -22.03 -4.97 6.79
CA PHE A 12 -22.48 -4.93 8.18
C PHE A 12 -21.36 -5.27 9.15
N TRP A 13 -20.50 -6.24 8.82
CA TRP A 13 -19.36 -6.60 9.64
C TRP A 13 -18.34 -5.46 9.75
N VAL A 14 -18.07 -4.76 8.64
CA VAL A 14 -17.17 -3.58 8.63
C VAL A 14 -17.70 -2.45 9.52
N PHE A 15 -19.01 -2.20 9.51
CA PHE A 15 -19.64 -1.18 10.36
C PHE A 15 -19.73 -1.56 11.83
N THR A 16 -19.99 -2.84 12.13
CA THR A 16 -20.19 -3.33 13.51
C THR A 16 -18.89 -3.62 14.26
N HIS A 17 -17.79 -3.86 13.55
CA HIS A 17 -16.50 -4.20 14.17
C HIS A 17 -15.41 -3.11 13.96
N PRO A 18 -15.69 -1.80 14.17
CA PRO A 18 -14.67 -0.76 14.03
C PRO A 18 -13.58 -0.93 15.09
N HIS A 19 -13.92 -1.50 16.26
CA HIS A 19 -12.96 -1.81 17.31
C HIS A 19 -11.89 -2.85 16.89
N VAL A 20 -12.29 -3.89 16.15
CA VAL A 20 -11.37 -4.91 15.62
C VAL A 20 -10.42 -4.28 14.60
N ILE A 21 -10.97 -3.45 13.71
CA ILE A 21 -10.20 -2.68 12.73
C ILE A 21 -9.20 -1.76 13.45
N TRP A 22 -9.63 -1.05 14.49
CA TRP A 22 -8.76 -0.15 15.24
C TRP A 22 -7.64 -0.92 15.96
N ARG A 23 -7.94 -2.04 16.62
CA ARG A 23 -6.93 -2.88 17.26
C ARG A 23 -5.88 -3.36 16.26
N ARG A 24 -6.33 -3.81 15.08
CA ARG A 24 -5.45 -4.25 13.99
C ARG A 24 -4.61 -3.10 13.42
N ARG A 25 -5.21 -1.93 13.18
CA ARG A 25 -4.48 -0.72 12.74
C ARG A 25 -3.45 -0.25 13.79
N ARG A 26 -3.75 -0.34 15.09
CA ARG A 26 -2.80 -0.04 16.17
C ARG A 26 -1.63 -1.02 16.18
N ALA A 27 -1.87 -2.32 16.03
CA ALA A 27 -0.82 -3.32 15.94
C ALA A 27 0.10 -3.09 14.73
N VAL A 28 -0.48 -2.80 13.56
CA VAL A 28 0.29 -2.46 12.34
C VAL A 28 1.06 -1.15 12.52
N LYS A 29 0.46 -0.11 13.11
CA LYS A 29 1.16 1.14 13.44
C LYS A 29 2.31 0.93 14.44
N ARG A 30 2.21 -0.03 15.35
CA ARG A 30 3.28 -0.39 16.30
C ARG A 30 4.44 -1.10 15.60
N LEU A 31 4.17 -1.94 14.61
CA LEU A 31 5.19 -2.59 13.78
C LEU A 31 5.84 -1.63 12.78
N ARG A 32 5.18 -0.52 12.47
CA ARG A 32 5.69 0.50 11.56
C ARG A 32 6.87 1.23 12.17
N LYS A 33 8.07 0.85 11.73
CA LYS A 33 9.34 1.42 12.16
C LYS A 33 9.60 2.83 11.61
N VAL A 34 9.03 3.16 10.44
CA VAL A 34 9.32 4.41 9.72
C VAL A 34 8.02 5.02 9.15
N ASN A 35 7.90 6.34 9.21
CA ASN A 35 6.76 7.04 8.61
C ASN A 35 6.90 7.03 7.07
N ASP A 36 5.81 6.85 6.32
CA ASP A 36 5.86 6.81 4.85
C ASP A 36 6.39 8.15 4.32
N LYS A 37 6.11 9.25 5.04
CA LYS A 37 6.66 10.57 4.72
C LYS A 37 8.19 10.62 4.74
N GLN A 38 8.83 9.78 5.54
CA GLN A 38 10.30 9.68 5.61
C GLN A 38 10.87 8.74 4.55
N VAL A 39 10.07 7.79 4.06
CA VAL A 39 10.45 6.85 3.00
C VAL A 39 10.14 7.41 1.61
N LEU A 40 9.16 8.31 1.49
CA LEU A 40 8.77 8.97 0.24
C LEU A 40 9.94 9.60 -0.53
N PRO A 41 10.89 10.31 0.11
CA PRO A 41 12.05 10.88 -0.57
C PRO A 41 13.04 9.82 -1.09
N TRP A 42 13.02 8.62 -0.50
CA TRP A 42 13.89 7.49 -0.88
C TRP A 42 13.22 6.59 -1.92
N ILE A 43 11.92 6.78 -2.16
CA ILE A 43 11.19 6.05 -3.20
C ILE A 43 11.39 6.79 -4.51
N TYR A 44 11.84 6.05 -5.53
CA TYR A 44 11.93 6.55 -6.89
C TYR A 44 10.59 7.13 -7.35
N TRP A 45 10.58 8.44 -7.63
CA TRP A 45 9.35 9.21 -7.87
C TRP A 45 8.81 9.05 -9.32
N GLY A 46 9.61 8.46 -10.21
CA GLY A 46 9.28 8.27 -11.61
C GLY A 46 8.56 6.95 -11.90
N SER A 47 8.13 6.80 -13.15
CA SER A 47 7.63 5.52 -13.65
C SER A 47 8.80 4.64 -14.07
N VAL A 48 9.12 3.63 -13.25
CA VAL A 48 10.12 2.59 -13.60
C VAL A 48 9.79 1.96 -14.95
N VAL A 49 8.51 1.80 -15.28
CA VAL A 49 8.06 1.25 -16.57
C VAL A 49 8.41 2.20 -17.71
N PHE A 50 8.26 3.51 -17.55
CA PHE A 50 8.59 4.49 -18.58
C PHE A 50 10.11 4.54 -18.83
N ASP A 51 10.91 4.59 -17.77
CA ASP A 51 12.37 4.60 -17.88
C ASP A 51 12.92 3.29 -18.45
N TYR A 52 12.33 2.15 -18.10
CA TYR A 52 12.78 0.85 -18.60
C TYR A 52 12.38 0.62 -20.07
N TYR A 53 11.12 0.90 -20.43
CA TYR A 53 10.60 0.56 -21.76
C TYR A 53 10.88 1.64 -22.82
N ILE A 54 10.88 2.93 -22.46
CA ILE A 54 11.07 4.02 -23.42
C ILE A 54 12.53 4.48 -23.45
N GLN A 55 13.19 4.61 -22.30
CA GLN A 55 14.59 5.06 -22.24
C GLN A 55 15.63 3.92 -22.37
N ARG A 56 15.22 2.64 -22.42
CA ARG A 56 16.11 1.47 -22.56
C ARG A 56 17.23 1.39 -21.50
N LYS A 57 17.07 2.05 -20.34
CA LYS A 57 17.99 1.93 -19.21
C LYS A 57 17.79 0.56 -18.55
N LYS A 58 18.67 -0.39 -18.86
CA LYS A 58 18.59 -1.79 -18.38
C LYS A 58 19.15 -2.00 -16.97
N ILE A 59 19.78 -0.98 -16.38
CA ILE A 59 20.55 -1.10 -15.13
C ILE A 59 19.92 -0.20 -14.07
N SER A 60 19.56 -0.78 -12.91
CA SER A 60 18.86 -0.07 -11.83
C SER A 60 19.64 1.09 -11.23
N SER A 61 20.97 1.05 -11.26
CA SER A 61 21.86 2.12 -10.79
C SER A 61 21.85 3.37 -11.67
N ASP A 62 21.32 3.28 -12.88
CA ASP A 62 21.19 4.40 -13.81
C ASP A 62 19.83 5.13 -13.66
N ILE A 63 18.92 4.53 -12.88
CA ILE A 63 17.55 4.98 -12.63
C ILE A 63 17.45 5.57 -11.21
N VAL A 64 18.08 4.91 -10.23
CA VAL A 64 18.18 5.42 -8.86
C VAL A 64 19.61 5.91 -8.65
N ASN A 65 19.79 7.23 -8.55
CA ASN A 65 21.03 7.80 -8.01
C ASN A 65 21.06 7.48 -6.51
N GLU A 66 21.92 6.56 -6.11
CA GLU A 66 22.29 6.33 -4.72
C GLU A 66 23.17 7.47 -4.18
#